data_AF-A0A935Y4S6-F1
#
_entry.id   AF-A0A935Y4S6-F1
#
_cell.length_a   1.000
_cell.length_b   1.000
_cell.length_c   1.000
_cell.angle_alpha   90.00
_cell.angle_beta   90.00
_cell.angle_gamma   90.00
#
_symmetry.space_group_name_H-M   'P 1'
#
loop_
_entity.id
_entity.type
_entity.pdbx_description
1 polymer ?
#
loop_
_entity_poly.entity_id
_entity_poly.type
_entity_poly.pdbx_seq_one_letter_code
_entity_poly.pdbx_strand_id
1 'polypeptide(L)' 'MDYKSIISSWQKKSYDRVYFLTGDEEFFIDQLVDYAEANIIPEEQRDFCQEIYYGRDVSGQKIAEIARLSPLVPTKNL' A
#
# COMPACT_ATOMS: atom_id res chain seq x y z
N MET A 1 8.39 -10.10 8.65
CA MET A 1 8.53 -10.83 7.38
C MET A 1 9.80 -10.35 6.72
N ASP A 2 10.51 -11.22 6.00
CA ASP A 2 11.69 -10.82 5.23
C ASP A 2 11.30 -10.21 3.87
N TYR A 3 12.10 -9.27 3.38
CA TYR A 3 11.91 -8.59 2.08
C TYR A 3 11.67 -9.60 0.95
N LYS A 4 12.49 -10.66 0.85
CA LYS A 4 12.40 -11.63 -0.25
C LYS A 4 11.07 -12.39 -0.23
N SER A 5 10.55 -12.62 0.97
CA SER A 5 9.27 -13.30 1.15
C SER A 5 8.12 -12.40 0.70
N ILE A 6 8.15 -11.12 1.07
CA ILE A 6 7.13 -10.13 0.69
C ILE A 6 7.09 -9.96 -0.82
N ILE A 7 8.23 -9.66 -1.45
CA ILE A 7 8.28 -9.41 -2.90
C ILE A 7 7.87 -10.65 -3.71
N SER A 8 8.23 -11.85 -3.27
CA SER A 8 7.82 -13.10 -3.94
C SER A 8 6.30 -13.31 -3.88
N SER A 9 5.66 -12.98 -2.75
CA SER A 9 4.21 -13.05 -2.61
C SER A 9 3.50 -12.02 -3.49
N TRP A 10 4.00 -10.79 -3.51
CA TRP A 10 3.43 -9.71 -4.33
C TRP A 10 3.52 -9.98 -5.82
N GLN A 11 4.64 -10.54 -6.29
CA GLN A 11 4.79 -10.99 -7.68
C GLN A 11 3.77 -12.07 -8.07
N LYS A 12 3.30 -12.87 -7.10
CA LYS A 12 2.24 -13.87 -7.28
C LYS A 12 0.83 -13.30 -7.08
N LYS A 13 0.71 -11.99 -6.91
CA LYS A 13 -0.54 -11.28 -6.56
C LYS A 13 -1.19 -11.81 -5.27
N SER A 14 -0.38 -12.32 -4.36
CA SER A 14 -0.81 -12.76 -3.04
C SER A 14 -0.42 -11.68 -2.04
N TYR A 15 -1.44 -10.99 -1.52
CA TYR A 15 -1.25 -9.86 -0.62
C TYR A 15 -1.92 -10.12 0.73
N ASP A 16 -1.16 -9.96 1.81
CA ASP A 16 -1.72 -9.71 3.13
C ASP A 16 -2.38 -8.32 3.21
N ARG A 17 -3.29 -8.16 4.18
CA ARG A 17 -4.06 -6.92 4.36
C ARG A 17 -3.24 -5.76 4.94
N VAL A 18 -2.23 -6.07 5.74
CA VAL A 18 -1.44 -5.07 6.48
C VAL A 18 0.01 -5.52 6.51
N TYR A 19 0.92 -4.60 6.19
CA TYR A 19 2.36 -4.80 6.31
C TYR A 19 2.94 -3.79 7.27
N PHE A 20 3.83 -4.25 8.15
CA PHE A 20 4.68 -3.40 8.97
C PHE A 20 6.11 -3.52 8.45
N LEU A 21 6.55 -2.52 7.69
CA LEU A 21 7.88 -2.48 7.08
C LEU A 21 8.84 -1.77 8.03
N THR A 22 9.87 -2.48 8.47
CA THR A 22 10.88 -2.00 9.42
C THR A 22 12.16 -2.80 9.21
N GLY A 23 13.30 -2.21 9.53
CA GLY A 23 14.61 -2.85 9.43
C GLY A 23 15.73 -1.82 9.49
N ASP A 24 16.96 -2.31 9.58
CA ASP A 24 18.16 -1.46 9.64
C ASP A 24 18.55 -0.91 8.25
N GLU A 25 18.07 -1.55 7.18
CA GLU A 25 18.35 -1.18 5.79
C GLU A 25 17.12 -0.57 5.11
N GLU A 26 17.04 0.75 5.08
CA GLU A 26 15.93 1.52 4.49
C GLU A 26 15.72 1.21 3.00
N PHE A 27 16.79 0.91 2.27
CA PHE A 27 16.76 0.57 0.84
C PHE A 27 15.74 -0.52 0.49
N PHE A 28 15.57 -1.54 1.35
CA PHE A 28 14.59 -2.60 1.09
C PHE A 28 13.15 -2.13 1.29
N ILE A 29 12.92 -1.17 2.19
CA ILE A 29 11.61 -0.56 2.39
C ILE A 29 11.25 0.24 1.14
N ASP A 30 12.18 1.07 0.65
CA ASP A 30 11.99 1.86 -0.57
C ASP A 30 11.66 0.96 -1.76
N GLN A 31 12.42 -0.11 -1.97
CA GLN A 31 12.14 -1.07 -3.05
C GLN A 31 10.77 -1.73 -2.97
N LEU A 32 10.28 -2.03 -1.76
CA LEU A 32 8.92 -2.56 -1.58
C LEU A 32 7.89 -1.48 -1.91
N VAL A 33 8.05 -0.26 -1.40
CA VAL A 33 7.12 0.84 -1.67
C VAL A 33 7.05 1.13 -3.17
N ASP A 34 8.19 1.25 -3.85
CA ASP A 34 8.27 1.45 -5.30
C ASP A 34 7.55 0.35 -6.08
N TYR A 35 7.78 -0.91 -5.68
CA TYR A 35 7.10 -2.04 -6.31
C TYR A 35 5.58 -1.98 -6.09
N ALA A 36 5.15 -1.66 -4.88
CA ALA A 36 3.74 -1.58 -4.50
C ALA A 36 3.02 -0.51 -5.31
N GLU A 37 3.57 0.69 -5.38
CA GLU A 37 3.01 1.78 -6.18
C GLU A 37 2.95 1.39 -7.66
N ALA A 38 4.04 0.86 -8.22
CA ALA A 38 4.11 0.51 -9.64
C ALA A 38 3.20 -0.64 -10.06
N ASN A 39 2.90 -1.62 -9.18
CA ASN A 39 2.29 -2.90 -9.59
C ASN A 39 1.00 -3.28 -8.88
N ILE A 40 0.70 -2.76 -7.68
CA ILE A 40 -0.47 -3.17 -6.90
C ILE A 40 -1.69 -2.34 -7.28
N ILE A 41 -1.52 -1.02 -7.41
CA ILE A 41 -2.59 -0.08 -7.76
C ILE A 41 -2.33 0.45 -9.18
N PRO A 42 -3.26 0.24 -10.14
CA PRO A 42 -3.16 0.83 -11.47
C PRO A 42 -2.99 2.35 -11.39
N GLU A 43 -2.15 2.92 -12.25
CA GLU A 43 -1.82 4.36 -12.24
C GLU A 43 -3.08 5.23 -12.26
N GLU A 44 -4.07 4.87 -13.09
CA GLU A 44 -5.34 5.60 -13.21
C GLU A 44 -6.24 5.55 -11.97
N GLN A 45 -5.94 4.68 -11.01
CA GLN A 45 -6.71 4.52 -9.77
C GLN A 45 -5.97 5.06 -8.54
N ARG A 46 -4.68 5.40 -8.64
CA ARG A 46 -3.88 5.82 -7.47
C ARG A 46 -4.47 7.05 -6.78
N ASP A 47 -4.90 8.04 -7.55
CA ASP A 47 -5.50 9.28 -7.02
C ASP A 47 -6.76 9.04 -6.17
N PHE A 48 -7.42 7.89 -6.34
CA PHE A 48 -8.67 7.56 -5.66
C PHE A 48 -8.55 6.43 -4.63
N CYS A 49 -7.55 5.57 -4.80
CA CYS A 49 -7.40 4.33 -4.03
C CYS A 49 -6.11 4.29 -3.19
N GLN A 50 -5.25 5.32 -3.27
CA GLN A 50 -4.02 5.44 -2.50
C GLN A 50 -4.03 6.76 -1.70
N GLU A 51 -3.73 6.65 -0.41
CA GLU A 51 -3.54 7.82 0.45
C GLU A 51 -2.24 7.64 1.24
N ILE A 52 -1.42 8.70 1.30
CA ILE A 52 -0.14 8.71 2.01
C ILE A 52 -0.23 9.69 3.16
N TYR A 53 0.14 9.22 4.36
CA TYR A 53 0.07 9.99 5.59
C TYR A 53 1.44 10.05 6.26
N TYR A 54 1.80 11.23 6.77
CA TYR A 54 2.94 11.36 7.67
C TYR A 54 2.50 10.98 9.09
N GLY A 55 3.16 9.99 9.69
CA GLY A 55 2.72 9.38 10.95
C GLY A 55 2.57 10.34 12.14
N ARG A 56 3.27 11.49 12.12
CA ARG A 56 3.11 12.52 13.16
C ARG A 56 1.77 13.27 13.07
N ASP A 57 1.20 13.35 11.87
CA ASP A 57 0.06 14.23 11.58
C ASP A 57 -1.27 13.45 11.56
N VAL A 58 -1.24 12.14 11.82
CA VAL A 58 -2.41 11.26 11.78
C VAL A 58 -2.47 10.34 13.01
N SER A 59 -3.67 10.08 13.53
CA SER A 59 -3.86 9.11 14.60
C SER A 59 -4.14 7.71 14.05
N GLY A 60 -3.77 6.67 14.81
CA GLY A 60 -4.10 5.28 14.43
C GLY A 60 -5.60 5.04 14.29
N GLN A 61 -6.44 5.73 15.08
CA GLN A 61 -7.90 5.70 14.94
C GLN A 61 -8.33 6.21 13.57
N LYS A 62 -7.79 7.34 13.13
CA LYS A 62 -8.11 7.92 11.83
C LYS A 62 -7.72 7.00 10.68
N ILE A 63 -6.52 6.40 10.74
CA ILE A 63 -6.09 5.38 9.75
C ILE A 63 -7.06 4.20 9.70
N ALA A 64 -7.48 3.69 10.87
CA ALA A 64 -8.42 2.57 10.94
C ALA A 64 -9.84 2.93 10.44
N GLU A 65 -10.25 4.19 10.52
CA GLU A 65 -11.51 4.65 9.91
C GLU A 65 -11.40 4.72 8.39
N ILE A 66 -10.31 5.30 7.87
CA ILE A 66 -10.06 5.40 6.42
C ILE A 66 -9.96 4.02 5.79
N ALA A 67 -9.21 3.09 6.40
CA ALA A 67 -9.03 1.73 5.89
C ALA A 67 -10.32 0.88 5.88
N ARG A 68 -11.39 1.32 6.56
CA ARG A 68 -12.71 0.67 6.49
C ARG A 68 -13.58 1.19 5.34
N LEU A 69 -13.23 2.34 4.77
CA LEU A 69 -13.93 2.85 3.60
C LEU A 69 -13.66 1.92 2.42
N SER A 70 -14.71 1.61 1.66
CA SER A 70 -14.54 0.86 0.42
C SER A 70 -13.74 1.69 -0.58
N PRO A 71 -12.81 1.09 -1.34
CA PRO A 71 -12.10 1.80 -2.39
C PRO A 71 -13.09 2.43 -3.37
N LEU A 72 -12.82 3.67 -3.76
CA LEU A 72 -13.67 4.37 -4.71
C LEU A 72 -13.46 3.72 -6.08
N VAL A 73 -14.49 3.03 -6.57
CA VAL A 73 -14.47 2.50 -7.94
C VAL A 73 -14.84 3.66 -8.87
N PRO A 74 -13.97 4.09 -9.81
CA PRO A 74 -14.37 5.06 -10.81
C PRO A 74 -15.46 4.40 -11.66
N THR A 75 -16.69 4.92 -11.57
CA THR A 75 -17.77 4.46 -12.45
C THR A 75 -17.35 4.78 -13.87
N LYS A 76 -17.01 3.74 -14.65
CA LYS A 76 -16.81 3.86 -16.09
C LYS A 76 -18.18 4.25 -16.65
N ASN A 77 -18.41 5.55 -16.85
CA ASN A 77 -19.56 5.99 -17.62
C ASN A 77 -19.42 5.37 -19.02
N LEU A 78 -20.47 4.64 -19.41
CA LEU A 78 -20.66 4.02 -20.72
C LEU A 78 -20.58 5.07 -21.84
#